data_AF-A0A382IQ95-F1
#
_entry.id   AF-A0A382IQ95-F1
#
_cell.length_a   1.000
_cell.length_b   1.000
_cell.length_c   1.000
_cell.angle_alpha   90.00
_cell.angle_beta   90.00
_cell.angle_gamma   90.00
#
_symmetry.space_group_name_H-M   'P 1'
#
loop_
_entity.id
_entity.type
_entity.pdbx_description
1 polymer ?
#
loop_
_entity_poly.entity_id
_entity_poly.type
_entity_poly.pdbx_seq_one_letter_code
_entity_poly.pdbx_strand_id
1 'polypeptide(L)'
;MKRFLILVLVSLFYSSFAWAGDCDTTISSSTTSKLTCAANDELTITSDGTIEVGGTAGTTTTAIDGFNDDNLTINNAGTISGNGNYTVNLRSSENSTMTNSGTIFGQVSVIYPRAATNFTLTNESTGKIYTTYANTIKSQTATDGIVIHNYGKIYGGATGVEKQLVITIAGGTDANQGPKIYNYSGGEIKGFKWGVHATGSDCVFDNAGTIEVVNLYAIESDCAGTTLTNSGTIKNTTDGISDTIYFLDATGVSTITNSGTIEGAEDGALNLSITDNAVVTNTGTITADDEGALEASNHTNLTFTNSGTLTAADATLDLRNAYSPTQDNGSGATVTNSGTITATA
;
A
#
# COMPACT_ATOMS: atom_id res chain seq x y z
N MET A 1 53.15 39.09 9.93
CA MET A 1 51.73 38.79 9.64
C MET A 1 51.52 38.33 8.19
N LYS A 2 52.27 37.33 7.69
CA LYS A 2 52.10 36.79 6.32
C LYS A 2 51.94 35.26 6.26
N ARG A 3 52.18 34.56 7.38
CA ARG A 3 52.04 33.09 7.47
C ARG A 3 50.69 32.63 8.01
N PHE A 4 49.92 33.54 8.62
CA PHE A 4 48.59 33.23 9.19
C PHE A 4 47.45 33.35 8.16
N LEU A 5 47.69 33.98 7.00
CA LEU A 5 46.67 34.18 5.96
C LEU A 5 46.48 32.94 5.07
N ILE A 6 47.48 32.05 4.99
CA ILE A 6 47.42 30.84 4.15
C ILE A 6 46.65 29.70 4.84
N LEU A 7 46.71 29.61 6.17
CA LEU A 7 45.97 28.61 6.94
C LEU A 7 44.46 28.87 6.93
N VAL A 8 44.03 30.13 6.94
CA VAL A 8 42.61 30.50 6.86
C VAL A 8 42.02 30.27 5.46
N LEU A 9 42.84 30.38 4.41
CA LEU A 9 42.40 30.09 3.05
C LEU A 9 42.20 28.58 2.83
N VAL A 10 43.08 27.73 3.36
CA VAL A 10 42.96 26.26 3.25
C VAL A 10 41.80 25.71 4.08
N SER A 11 41.44 26.33 5.21
CA SER A 11 40.25 25.93 5.99
C SER A 11 38.91 26.31 5.36
N LEU A 12 38.89 27.26 4.42
CA LEU A 12 37.68 27.64 3.66
C LEU A 12 37.41 26.72 2.45
N PHE A 13 38.35 25.84 2.09
CA PHE A 13 38.19 24.86 1.01
C PHE A 13 37.94 23.42 1.50
N TYR A 14 37.76 23.23 2.82
CA TYR A 14 37.27 21.98 3.41
C TYR A 14 35.75 21.94 3.53
N SER A 15 35.02 22.79 2.81
CA SER A 15 33.65 22.47 2.44
C SER A 15 33.74 21.27 1.48
N SER A 16 33.43 20.08 1.97
CA SER A 16 33.16 18.94 1.09
C SER A 16 32.13 19.41 0.07
N PHE A 17 32.57 19.63 -1.17
CA PHE A 17 31.65 19.77 -2.29
C PHE A 17 30.87 18.46 -2.30
N ALA A 18 29.59 18.50 -1.89
CA ALA A 18 28.68 17.41 -2.17
C ALA A 18 28.58 17.39 -3.70
N TRP A 19 29.09 16.33 -4.32
CA TRP A 19 28.88 16.13 -5.75
C TRP A 19 27.43 15.68 -5.88
N ALA A 20 26.64 16.49 -6.58
CA ALA A 20 25.28 16.11 -6.95
C ALA A 20 25.33 14.79 -7.73
N GLY A 21 24.38 13.90 -7.46
CA GLY A 21 24.25 12.66 -8.21
C GLY A 21 23.69 12.93 -9.61
N ASP A 22 23.51 11.86 -10.38
CA ASP A 22 22.90 11.94 -11.71
C ASP A 22 21.43 12.41 -11.65
N CYS A 23 20.82 12.39 -10.46
CA CYS A 23 19.41 12.68 -10.25
C CYS A 23 19.14 14.17 -10.04
N ASP A 24 20.13 15.02 -9.73
CA ASP A 24 19.94 16.48 -9.66
C ASP A 24 19.86 17.10 -11.07
N THR A 25 18.78 16.80 -11.78
CA THR A 25 18.65 17.10 -13.20
C THR A 25 17.21 17.12 -13.69
N THR A 26 17.02 17.58 -14.94
CA THR A 26 15.75 17.51 -15.66
C THR A 26 15.87 16.67 -16.92
N ILE A 27 15.04 15.63 -17.03
CA ILE A 27 14.90 14.79 -18.21
C ILE A 27 13.73 15.32 -19.07
N SER A 28 14.06 15.89 -20.22
CA SER A 28 13.11 16.43 -21.21
C SER A 28 13.11 15.71 -22.56
N SER A 29 13.92 14.65 -22.66
CA SER A 29 13.97 13.76 -23.82
C SER A 29 14.31 12.34 -23.35
N SER A 30 14.23 11.37 -24.26
CA SER A 30 14.55 9.98 -23.94
C SER A 30 16.02 9.78 -23.55
N THR A 31 16.25 8.97 -22.52
CA THR A 31 17.55 8.45 -22.10
C THR A 31 17.41 6.96 -21.76
N THR A 32 18.47 6.21 -21.97
CA THR A 32 18.56 4.77 -21.60
C THR A 32 19.55 4.52 -20.47
N SER A 33 20.09 5.58 -19.90
CA SER A 33 21.06 5.50 -18.80
C SER A 33 20.35 5.38 -17.47
N LYS A 34 20.86 4.49 -16.61
CA LYS A 34 20.56 4.51 -15.18
C LYS A 34 21.00 5.84 -14.58
N LEU A 35 20.18 6.41 -13.69
CA LEU A 35 20.54 7.55 -12.87
C LEU A 35 20.89 7.06 -11.46
N THR A 36 22.11 7.36 -11.01
CA THR A 36 22.55 7.11 -9.63
C THR A 36 22.42 8.41 -8.86
N CYS A 37 21.49 8.46 -7.91
CA CYS A 37 21.24 9.66 -7.13
C CYS A 37 22.31 9.85 -6.05
N ALA A 38 22.34 11.05 -5.46
CA ALA A 38 22.98 11.37 -4.21
C ALA A 38 21.95 12.03 -3.27
N ALA A 39 22.23 12.03 -1.96
CA ALA A 39 21.36 12.69 -0.99
C ALA A 39 21.02 14.14 -1.37
N ASN A 40 19.76 14.53 -1.21
CA ASN A 40 19.16 15.82 -1.57
C ASN A 40 19.06 16.11 -3.08
N ASP A 41 19.30 15.13 -3.95
CA ASP A 41 19.05 15.32 -5.38
C ASP A 41 17.55 15.55 -5.67
N GLU A 42 17.28 16.42 -6.66
CA GLU A 42 15.95 16.64 -7.21
C GLU A 42 15.89 16.23 -8.69
N LEU A 43 15.19 15.14 -8.97
CA LEU A 43 14.97 14.62 -10.32
C LEU A 43 13.62 15.05 -10.86
N THR A 44 13.63 15.79 -11.97
CA THR A 44 12.41 16.14 -12.71
C THR A 44 12.37 15.45 -14.07
N ILE A 45 11.32 14.69 -14.37
CA ILE A 45 11.04 14.12 -15.69
C ILE A 45 9.81 14.82 -16.24
N THR A 46 9.99 15.61 -17.31
CA THR A 46 8.88 16.31 -17.96
C THR A 46 7.99 15.33 -18.74
N SER A 47 6.82 15.78 -19.23
CA SER A 47 5.90 14.94 -20.01
C SER A 47 6.53 14.29 -21.26
N ASP A 48 7.52 14.96 -21.86
CA ASP A 48 8.24 14.47 -23.04
C ASP A 48 9.50 13.66 -22.66
N GLY A 49 9.86 13.65 -21.37
CA GLY A 49 10.98 12.91 -20.83
C GLY A 49 10.69 11.41 -20.77
N THR A 50 11.71 10.60 -21.05
CA THR A 50 11.63 9.15 -20.88
C THR A 50 12.93 8.62 -20.35
N ILE A 51 12.88 7.80 -19.29
CA ILE A 51 13.99 6.99 -18.81
C ILE A 51 13.62 5.54 -19.12
N GLU A 52 14.31 4.90 -20.06
CA GLU A 52 14.08 3.50 -20.42
C GLU A 52 15.37 2.70 -20.24
N VAL A 53 15.51 2.09 -19.05
CA VAL A 53 16.69 1.28 -18.75
C VAL A 53 16.37 -0.18 -19.06
N GLY A 54 17.10 -0.71 -20.05
CA GLY A 54 17.05 -2.12 -20.41
C GLY A 54 17.48 -3.04 -19.26
N GLY A 55 17.42 -4.35 -19.49
CA GLY A 55 17.70 -5.33 -18.44
C GLY A 55 16.91 -6.61 -18.69
N THR A 56 17.09 -7.56 -17.78
CA THR A 56 16.38 -8.84 -17.80
C THR A 56 15.56 -8.92 -16.52
N ALA A 57 14.30 -9.38 -16.62
CA ALA A 57 13.46 -9.58 -15.45
C ALA A 57 14.20 -10.40 -14.38
N GLY A 58 14.22 -9.91 -13.16
CA GLY A 58 14.92 -10.56 -12.05
C GLY A 58 16.35 -10.08 -11.80
N THR A 59 16.95 -9.26 -12.67
CA THR A 59 18.29 -8.67 -12.43
C THR A 59 18.20 -7.41 -11.58
N THR A 60 19.29 -6.93 -10.98
CA THR A 60 19.32 -5.70 -10.16
C THR A 60 19.38 -4.42 -10.99
N THR A 61 18.86 -4.43 -12.22
CA THR A 61 18.93 -3.27 -13.10
C THR A 61 17.77 -2.32 -12.80
N THR A 62 18.11 -1.14 -12.27
CA THR A 62 17.18 -0.09 -11.88
C THR A 62 17.30 1.09 -12.85
N ALA A 63 16.22 1.87 -13.01
CA ALA A 63 16.26 3.10 -13.79
C ALA A 63 16.75 4.29 -12.94
N ILE A 64 16.25 4.36 -11.71
CA ILE A 64 16.65 5.34 -10.69
C ILE A 64 17.16 4.56 -9.47
N ASP A 65 18.36 4.89 -9.01
CA ASP A 65 18.99 4.27 -7.85
C ASP A 65 19.34 5.31 -6.79
N GLY A 66 18.52 5.38 -5.74
CA GLY A 66 18.71 6.20 -4.55
C GLY A 66 19.04 5.37 -3.31
N PHE A 67 19.89 4.35 -3.46
CA PHE A 67 20.26 3.46 -2.36
C PHE A 67 21.12 4.19 -1.31
N ASN A 68 20.66 4.21 -0.05
CA ASN A 68 21.30 4.95 1.06
C ASN A 68 21.40 6.47 0.84
N ASP A 69 20.53 7.04 0.01
CA ASP A 69 20.50 8.48 -0.22
C ASP A 69 19.18 9.07 0.27
N ASP A 70 19.29 10.07 1.14
CA ASP A 70 18.17 10.68 1.84
C ASP A 70 17.67 11.95 1.14
N ASN A 71 16.47 12.38 1.49
CA ASN A 71 15.85 13.61 1.01
C ASN A 71 15.77 13.69 -0.53
N LEU A 72 15.65 12.55 -1.20
CA LEU A 72 15.49 12.54 -2.65
C LEU A 72 14.10 13.06 -3.02
N THR A 73 14.04 13.88 -4.06
CA THR A 73 12.76 14.33 -4.63
C THR A 73 12.67 13.87 -6.07
N ILE A 74 11.66 13.05 -6.39
CA ILE A 74 11.45 12.53 -7.76
C ILE A 74 10.10 13.00 -8.28
N ASN A 75 10.12 13.87 -9.29
CA ASN A 75 8.94 14.43 -9.95
C ASN A 75 8.81 13.84 -11.36
N ASN A 76 7.88 12.88 -11.55
CA ASN A 76 7.66 12.23 -12.84
C ASN A 76 6.36 12.69 -13.51
N ALA A 77 6.46 13.39 -14.63
CA ALA A 77 5.36 13.62 -15.57
C ALA A 77 5.48 12.82 -16.88
N GLY A 78 6.65 12.24 -17.14
CA GLY A 78 6.96 11.47 -18.34
C GLY A 78 6.87 9.96 -18.13
N THR A 79 7.82 9.22 -18.68
CA THR A 79 7.89 7.76 -18.54
C THR A 79 9.18 7.32 -17.83
N ILE A 80 9.06 6.46 -16.84
CA ILE A 80 10.18 5.74 -16.23
C ILE A 80 9.91 4.24 -16.40
N SER A 81 10.81 3.53 -17.09
CA SER A 81 10.71 2.09 -17.27
C SER A 81 12.03 1.38 -16.99
N GLY A 82 11.93 0.23 -16.33
CA GLY A 82 13.07 -0.61 -15.97
C GLY A 82 12.74 -2.09 -16.19
N ASN A 83 13.59 -2.79 -16.94
CA ASN A 83 13.39 -4.21 -17.24
C ASN A 83 13.94 -5.16 -16.16
N GLY A 84 14.69 -4.66 -15.18
CA GLY A 84 15.16 -5.43 -14.02
C GLY A 84 14.18 -5.42 -12.84
N ASN A 85 14.73 -5.63 -11.66
CA ASN A 85 14.08 -5.45 -10.37
C ASN A 85 14.21 -3.99 -9.96
N TYR A 86 13.13 -3.41 -9.44
CA TYR A 86 13.10 -2.10 -8.80
C TYR A 86 13.40 -0.98 -9.79
N THR A 87 12.45 -0.67 -10.68
CA THR A 87 12.55 0.48 -11.58
C THR A 87 13.02 1.74 -10.85
N VAL A 88 12.51 1.96 -9.65
CA VAL A 88 12.99 2.96 -8.69
C VAL A 88 13.38 2.28 -7.38
N ASN A 89 14.67 2.31 -7.07
CA ASN A 89 15.23 1.77 -5.85
C ASN A 89 15.45 2.89 -4.82
N LEU A 90 14.77 2.80 -3.68
CA LEU A 90 14.85 3.76 -2.57
C LEU A 90 15.22 3.04 -1.26
N ARG A 91 15.91 1.91 -1.38
CA ARG A 91 16.31 1.10 -0.23
C ARG A 91 17.16 1.93 0.72
N SER A 92 16.81 1.92 2.00
CA SER A 92 17.53 2.61 3.07
C SER A 92 17.65 4.12 2.86
N SER A 93 16.69 4.72 2.17
CA SER A 93 16.54 6.18 2.08
C SER A 93 15.63 6.70 3.19
N GLU A 94 15.92 7.90 3.68
CA GLU A 94 15.10 8.61 4.65
C GLU A 94 14.49 9.87 4.04
N ASN A 95 13.24 10.18 4.39
CA ASN A 95 12.54 11.42 4.04
C ASN A 95 12.46 11.72 2.54
N SER A 96 12.57 10.69 1.70
CA SER A 96 12.45 10.83 0.24
C SER A 96 10.99 10.96 -0.18
N THR A 97 10.75 11.73 -1.24
CA THR A 97 9.42 11.95 -1.81
C THR A 97 9.39 11.65 -3.30
N MET A 98 8.25 11.14 -3.76
CA MET A 98 8.00 10.91 -5.17
C MET A 98 6.61 11.39 -5.55
N THR A 99 6.54 12.20 -6.60
CA THR A 99 5.28 12.61 -7.24
C THR A 99 5.23 12.05 -8.65
N ASN A 100 4.18 11.28 -8.97
CA ASN A 100 3.97 10.68 -10.26
C ASN A 100 2.66 11.16 -10.91
N SER A 101 2.77 11.92 -11.99
CA SER A 101 1.67 12.25 -12.91
C SER A 101 1.81 11.57 -14.27
N GLY A 102 2.96 10.93 -14.52
CA GLY A 102 3.26 10.16 -15.73
C GLY A 102 3.10 8.66 -15.56
N THR A 103 3.98 7.89 -16.21
CA THR A 103 4.00 6.43 -16.13
C THR A 103 5.28 5.92 -15.49
N ILE A 104 5.16 5.00 -14.53
CA ILE A 104 6.25 4.21 -13.98
C ILE A 104 5.94 2.74 -14.19
N PHE A 105 6.82 2.04 -14.90
CA PHE A 105 6.64 0.64 -15.26
C PHE A 105 7.87 -0.19 -14.89
N GLY A 106 7.65 -1.41 -14.42
CA GLY A 106 8.71 -2.38 -14.18
C GLY A 106 8.28 -3.78 -14.53
N GLN A 107 9.22 -4.65 -14.90
CA GLN A 107 8.86 -6.05 -15.13
C GLN A 107 8.61 -6.82 -13.82
N VAL A 108 9.33 -6.52 -12.73
CA VAL A 108 9.23 -7.27 -11.46
C VAL A 108 8.61 -6.44 -10.34
N SER A 109 9.41 -5.68 -9.58
CA SER A 109 8.91 -4.70 -8.64
C SER A 109 9.29 -3.31 -9.10
N VAL A 110 8.40 -2.34 -8.94
CA VAL A 110 8.57 -1.02 -9.55
C VAL A 110 9.23 -0.07 -8.57
N ILE A 111 8.60 0.13 -7.41
CA ILE A 111 9.11 1.03 -6.36
C ILE A 111 9.51 0.20 -5.15
N TYR A 112 10.75 0.37 -4.70
CA TYR A 112 11.34 -0.46 -3.66
C TYR A 112 11.90 0.35 -2.47
N PRO A 113 11.03 0.80 -1.55
CA PRO A 113 11.45 1.54 -0.36
C PRO A 113 11.80 0.57 0.80
N ARG A 114 12.65 -0.44 0.57
CA ARG A 114 13.01 -1.40 1.63
C ARG A 114 13.85 -0.73 2.71
N ALA A 115 13.48 -0.89 3.98
CA ALA A 115 14.16 -0.25 5.12
C ALA A 115 14.29 1.28 4.96
N ALA A 116 13.43 1.90 4.16
CA ALA A 116 13.28 3.34 4.07
C ALA A 116 12.45 3.86 5.24
N THR A 117 12.64 5.12 5.60
CA THR A 117 11.82 5.80 6.61
C THR A 117 11.23 7.08 6.04
N ASN A 118 10.00 7.41 6.45
CA ASN A 118 9.27 8.61 6.03
C ASN A 118 9.17 8.79 4.50
N PHE A 119 9.18 7.71 3.72
CA PHE A 119 8.99 7.80 2.27
C PHE A 119 7.53 8.12 1.95
N THR A 120 7.33 9.15 1.12
CA THR A 120 6.01 9.55 0.64
C THR A 120 5.92 9.40 -0.88
N LEU A 121 4.93 8.64 -1.34
CA LEU A 121 4.54 8.55 -2.75
C LEU A 121 3.21 9.25 -2.97
N THR A 122 3.16 10.18 -3.92
CA THR A 122 1.92 10.75 -4.46
C THR A 122 1.78 10.33 -5.91
N ASN A 123 0.81 9.45 -6.21
CA ASN A 123 0.42 9.10 -7.57
C ASN A 123 -0.80 9.94 -7.97
N GLU A 124 -0.57 10.98 -8.76
CA GLU A 124 -1.57 11.93 -9.23
C GLU A 124 -2.61 11.26 -10.14
N SER A 125 -3.72 11.96 -10.41
CA SER A 125 -4.87 11.41 -11.14
C SER A 125 -4.55 10.81 -12.53
N THR A 126 -3.56 11.35 -13.23
CA THR A 126 -3.08 10.82 -14.53
C THR A 126 -1.99 9.77 -14.38
N GLY A 127 -1.44 9.64 -13.18
CA GLY A 127 -0.33 8.78 -12.83
C GLY A 127 -0.68 7.30 -12.97
N LYS A 128 0.24 6.55 -13.57
CA LYS A 128 0.16 5.08 -13.69
C LYS A 128 1.42 4.44 -13.12
N ILE A 129 1.24 3.49 -12.21
CA ILE A 129 2.33 2.67 -11.68
C ILE A 129 1.92 1.21 -11.82
N TYR A 130 2.66 0.43 -12.60
CA TYR A 130 2.26 -0.96 -12.83
C TYR A 130 3.44 -1.88 -13.12
N THR A 131 3.21 -3.17 -12.89
CA THR A 131 4.22 -4.21 -13.08
C THR A 131 3.71 -5.41 -13.88
N THR A 132 4.62 -6.25 -14.39
CA THR A 132 4.27 -7.49 -15.08
C THR A 132 4.32 -8.73 -14.18
N TYR A 133 5.32 -8.87 -13.29
CA TYR A 133 5.65 -10.18 -12.70
C TYR A 133 5.60 -10.29 -11.17
N ALA A 134 5.64 -9.21 -10.40
CA ALA A 134 5.66 -9.27 -8.93
C ALA A 134 4.88 -8.11 -8.29
N ASN A 135 5.28 -7.68 -7.09
CA ASN A 135 4.67 -6.56 -6.36
C ASN A 135 4.92 -5.23 -7.07
N THR A 136 3.91 -4.41 -7.33
CA THR A 136 4.09 -3.06 -7.90
C THR A 136 4.94 -2.19 -6.97
N ILE A 137 4.57 -2.16 -5.69
CA ILE A 137 5.29 -1.45 -4.62
C ILE A 137 5.62 -2.48 -3.53
N LYS A 138 6.90 -2.53 -3.13
CA LYS A 138 7.38 -3.57 -2.22
C LYS A 138 8.35 -3.06 -1.16
N SER A 139 8.05 -3.34 0.10
CA SER A 139 9.01 -3.23 1.22
C SER A 139 9.03 -4.54 2.02
N GLN A 140 10.22 -5.13 2.22
CA GLN A 140 10.40 -6.47 2.82
C GLN A 140 11.14 -6.45 4.17
N THR A 141 11.26 -5.28 4.78
CA THR A 141 11.91 -5.11 6.09
C THR A 141 11.16 -3.99 6.77
N ALA A 142 11.07 -4.01 8.11
CA ALA A 142 10.40 -2.98 8.88
C ALA A 142 10.81 -1.59 8.36
N THR A 143 9.80 -0.80 8.01
CA THR A 143 9.92 0.54 7.47
C THR A 143 8.99 1.45 8.23
N ASP A 144 9.48 2.62 8.60
CA ASP A 144 8.75 3.51 9.46
C ASP A 144 8.15 4.64 8.64
N GLY A 145 6.84 4.84 8.73
CA GLY A 145 6.20 6.03 8.15
C GLY A 145 6.14 6.05 6.62
N ILE A 146 5.98 4.89 5.97
CA ILE A 146 5.68 4.86 4.53
C ILE A 146 4.25 5.37 4.30
N VAL A 147 4.12 6.38 3.45
CA VAL A 147 2.83 6.97 3.08
C VAL A 147 2.62 6.92 1.57
N ILE A 148 1.46 6.41 1.15
CA ILE A 148 1.06 6.37 -0.26
C ILE A 148 -0.25 7.13 -0.42
N HIS A 149 -0.22 8.18 -1.23
CA HIS A 149 -1.39 8.90 -1.72
C HIS A 149 -1.65 8.51 -3.17
N ASN A 150 -2.79 7.90 -3.46
CA ASN A 150 -3.17 7.47 -4.80
C ASN A 150 -4.44 8.17 -5.27
N TYR A 151 -4.32 8.99 -6.30
CA TYR A 151 -5.42 9.56 -7.08
C TYR A 151 -5.54 8.92 -8.47
N GLY A 152 -4.46 8.29 -8.94
CA GLY A 152 -4.38 7.63 -10.23
C GLY A 152 -4.48 6.12 -10.13
N LYS A 153 -3.64 5.44 -10.90
CA LYS A 153 -3.74 4.01 -11.17
C LYS A 153 -2.50 3.25 -10.66
N ILE A 154 -2.70 2.27 -9.77
CA ILE A 154 -1.65 1.35 -9.30
C ILE A 154 -2.10 -0.09 -9.54
N TYR A 155 -1.39 -0.84 -10.40
CA TYR A 155 -1.84 -2.17 -10.84
C TYR A 155 -0.77 -3.25 -10.79
N GLY A 156 -1.18 -4.47 -10.45
CA GLY A 156 -0.40 -5.70 -10.64
C GLY A 156 -0.80 -6.43 -11.92
N GLY A 157 0.09 -6.48 -12.91
CA GLY A 157 -0.14 -7.12 -14.21
C GLY A 157 -0.29 -6.13 -15.37
N ALA A 158 0.17 -6.54 -16.56
CA ALA A 158 -0.26 -5.88 -17.79
C ALA A 158 -1.73 -6.25 -18.02
N THR A 159 -2.53 -5.35 -18.60
CA THR A 159 -3.93 -5.61 -18.99
C THR A 159 -4.08 -7.00 -19.63
N GLY A 160 -4.68 -7.94 -18.89
CA GLY A 160 -4.96 -9.30 -19.35
C GLY A 160 -3.94 -10.40 -18.99
N VAL A 161 -2.88 -10.13 -18.22
CA VAL A 161 -2.04 -11.19 -17.63
C VAL A 161 -1.77 -10.87 -16.16
N GLU A 162 -2.61 -11.47 -15.32
CA GLU A 162 -2.85 -11.11 -13.92
C GLU A 162 -1.76 -11.65 -12.99
N LYS A 163 -1.12 -10.78 -12.19
CA LYS A 163 -0.09 -11.17 -11.20
C LYS A 163 -0.31 -10.53 -9.83
N GLN A 164 0.35 -11.13 -8.84
CA GLN A 164 -0.23 -11.48 -7.55
C GLN A 164 -0.45 -10.33 -6.55
N LEU A 165 0.43 -9.35 -6.40
CA LEU A 165 0.33 -8.31 -5.35
C LEU A 165 0.51 -6.91 -5.92
N VAL A 166 -0.27 -5.93 -5.47
CA VAL A 166 -0.04 -4.52 -5.85
C VAL A 166 0.88 -3.83 -4.85
N ILE A 167 0.45 -3.71 -3.59
CA ILE A 167 1.19 -3.01 -2.53
C ILE A 167 1.48 -3.99 -1.40
N THR A 168 2.75 -4.15 -1.05
CA THR A 168 3.16 -4.97 0.11
C THR A 168 4.21 -4.23 0.91
N ILE A 169 3.88 -3.91 2.16
CA ILE A 169 4.76 -3.13 3.03
C ILE A 169 4.88 -3.81 4.40
N ALA A 170 6.12 -4.14 4.78
CA ALA A 170 6.46 -4.47 6.15
C ALA A 170 6.73 -3.18 6.94
N GLY A 171 5.78 -2.75 7.74
CA GLY A 171 5.86 -1.53 8.55
C GLY A 171 6.70 -1.68 9.82
N GLY A 172 6.96 -0.55 10.47
CA GLY A 172 7.55 -0.48 11.80
C GLY A 172 6.61 -1.04 12.87
N THR A 173 7.20 -1.58 13.93
CA THR A 173 6.47 -2.24 15.01
C THR A 173 6.15 -1.31 16.18
N ASP A 174 6.73 -0.10 16.23
CA ASP A 174 6.36 0.86 17.26
C ASP A 174 5.16 1.71 16.82
N ALA A 175 4.40 2.20 17.78
CA ALA A 175 3.17 2.95 17.54
C ALA A 175 3.34 4.07 16.48
N ASN A 176 2.37 4.14 15.57
CA ASN A 176 2.27 5.04 14.42
C ASN A 176 3.31 4.85 13.30
N GLN A 177 4.09 3.77 13.32
CA GLN A 177 5.11 3.50 12.29
C GLN A 177 4.61 2.62 11.14
N GLY A 178 3.41 2.04 11.24
CA GLY A 178 2.82 1.26 10.16
C GLY A 178 2.54 2.09 8.90
N PRO A 179 2.42 1.43 7.74
CA PRO A 179 2.13 2.09 6.49
C PRO A 179 0.74 2.76 6.48
N LYS A 180 0.66 3.87 5.76
CA LYS A 180 -0.57 4.62 5.53
C LYS A 180 -0.86 4.66 4.03
N ILE A 181 -1.97 4.07 3.62
CA ILE A 181 -2.38 4.00 2.22
C ILE A 181 -3.70 4.75 2.07
N TYR A 182 -3.65 5.84 1.32
CA TYR A 182 -4.78 6.69 0.97
C TYR A 182 -5.11 6.49 -0.50
N ASN A 183 -6.21 5.81 -0.80
CA ASN A 183 -6.74 5.67 -2.15
C ASN A 183 -7.91 6.64 -2.34
N TYR A 184 -7.63 7.82 -2.90
CA TYR A 184 -8.59 8.89 -3.05
C TYR A 184 -9.64 8.61 -4.13
N SER A 185 -10.67 9.45 -4.18
CA SER A 185 -11.70 9.38 -5.22
C SER A 185 -11.09 9.43 -6.62
N GLY A 186 -11.50 8.51 -7.49
CA GLY A 186 -10.91 8.31 -8.82
C GLY A 186 -9.65 7.44 -8.84
N GLY A 187 -9.04 7.20 -7.68
CA GLY A 187 -7.91 6.31 -7.51
C GLY A 187 -8.29 4.83 -7.66
N GLU A 188 -7.44 4.07 -8.32
CA GLU A 188 -7.60 2.64 -8.52
C GLU A 188 -6.37 1.86 -8.04
N ILE A 189 -6.60 0.88 -7.18
CA ILE A 189 -5.63 -0.15 -6.80
C ILE A 189 -6.20 -1.49 -7.27
N LYS A 190 -5.60 -2.11 -8.29
CA LYS A 190 -6.11 -3.38 -8.83
C LYS A 190 -5.04 -4.46 -8.96
N GLY A 191 -5.35 -5.67 -8.49
CA GLY A 191 -4.40 -6.79 -8.50
C GLY A 191 -5.08 -8.14 -8.68
N PHE A 192 -4.27 -9.19 -8.81
CA PHE A 192 -4.80 -10.55 -8.90
C PHE A 192 -5.10 -11.13 -7.52
N LYS A 193 -4.09 -11.36 -6.66
CA LYS A 193 -4.32 -11.94 -5.32
C LYS A 193 -4.55 -10.85 -4.28
N TRP A 194 -3.60 -9.93 -4.16
CA TRP A 194 -3.59 -8.90 -3.13
C TRP A 194 -3.64 -7.50 -3.71
N GLY A 195 -4.55 -6.68 -3.21
CA GLY A 195 -4.56 -5.24 -3.46
C GLY A 195 -3.52 -4.61 -2.56
N VAL A 196 -3.75 -4.68 -1.25
CA VAL A 196 -2.82 -4.18 -0.25
C VAL A 196 -2.57 -5.25 0.82
N HIS A 197 -1.31 -5.49 1.13
CA HIS A 197 -0.87 -6.27 2.29
C HIS A 197 0.03 -5.37 3.15
N ALA A 198 -0.31 -5.22 4.42
CA ALA A 198 0.53 -4.49 5.38
C ALA A 198 0.76 -5.28 6.67
N THR A 199 1.98 -5.18 7.20
CA THR A 199 2.33 -5.62 8.55
C THR A 199 2.93 -4.44 9.33
N GLY A 200 3.08 -4.58 10.65
CA GLY A 200 3.63 -3.52 11.52
C GLY A 200 2.69 -3.17 12.66
N SER A 201 2.47 -1.88 12.91
CA SER A 201 1.57 -1.38 13.95
C SER A 201 0.85 -0.12 13.48
N ASP A 202 -0.40 0.10 13.92
CA ASP A 202 -1.20 1.28 13.57
C ASP A 202 -1.31 1.54 12.05
N CYS A 203 -1.58 0.49 11.27
CA CYS A 203 -1.75 0.59 9.82
C CYS A 203 -3.02 1.37 9.47
N VAL A 204 -2.95 2.21 8.43
CA VAL A 204 -4.08 3.04 7.99
C VAL A 204 -4.39 2.75 6.52
N PHE A 205 -5.66 2.41 6.27
CA PHE A 205 -6.23 2.29 4.94
C PHE A 205 -7.41 3.26 4.84
N ASP A 206 -7.32 4.24 3.95
CA ASP A 206 -8.41 5.17 3.67
C ASP A 206 -8.75 5.08 2.18
N ASN A 207 -9.92 4.53 1.89
CA ASN A 207 -10.38 4.28 0.53
C ASN A 207 -11.63 5.11 0.20
N ALA A 208 -11.47 6.05 -0.72
CA ALA A 208 -12.55 6.76 -1.41
C ALA A 208 -12.63 6.40 -2.91
N GLY A 209 -11.65 5.65 -3.43
CA GLY A 209 -11.60 5.15 -4.79
C GLY A 209 -12.04 3.68 -4.91
N THR A 210 -11.39 2.94 -5.79
CA THR A 210 -11.62 1.49 -5.98
C THR A 210 -10.38 0.69 -5.60
N ILE A 211 -10.55 -0.29 -4.71
CA ILE A 211 -9.60 -1.38 -4.47
C ILE A 211 -10.28 -2.66 -4.95
N GLU A 212 -9.73 -3.32 -5.96
CA GLU A 212 -10.35 -4.48 -6.59
C GLU A 212 -9.32 -5.57 -6.82
N VAL A 213 -9.62 -6.78 -6.38
CA VAL A 213 -8.81 -7.96 -6.65
C VAL A 213 -9.61 -9.07 -7.27
N VAL A 214 -8.89 -10.02 -7.85
CA VAL A 214 -9.51 -11.18 -8.45
C VAL A 214 -9.60 -12.34 -7.47
N ASN A 215 -8.57 -12.69 -6.71
CA ASN A 215 -8.41 -14.04 -6.16
C ASN A 215 -8.31 -14.14 -4.63
N LEU A 216 -7.78 -13.14 -3.92
CA LEU A 216 -7.52 -13.25 -2.47
C LEU A 216 -7.98 -11.97 -1.75
N TYR A 217 -7.12 -11.29 -1.01
CA TYR A 217 -7.54 -10.14 -0.20
C TYR A 217 -7.41 -8.82 -0.97
N ALA A 218 -8.48 -8.06 -1.06
CA ALA A 218 -8.38 -6.66 -1.47
C ALA A 218 -7.51 -5.88 -0.47
N ILE A 219 -7.71 -6.16 0.82
CA ILE A 219 -6.88 -5.67 1.92
C ILE A 219 -6.62 -6.80 2.91
N GLU A 220 -5.34 -7.07 3.16
CA GLU A 220 -4.86 -7.91 4.27
C GLU A 220 -4.02 -7.06 5.22
N SER A 221 -4.22 -7.25 6.52
CA SER A 221 -3.45 -6.53 7.53
C SER A 221 -3.13 -7.40 8.74
N ASP A 222 -1.83 -7.60 8.96
CA ASP A 222 -1.27 -8.26 10.15
C ASP A 222 -0.71 -7.23 11.14
N CYS A 223 -1.27 -6.02 11.16
CA CYS A 223 -0.75 -4.94 11.98
C CYS A 223 -1.27 -5.04 13.42
N ALA A 224 -0.43 -4.68 14.39
CA ALA A 224 -0.86 -4.41 15.76
C ALA A 224 -1.68 -3.11 15.78
N GLY A 225 -2.96 -3.22 15.42
CA GLY A 225 -3.88 -2.10 15.22
C GLY A 225 -4.00 -1.71 13.75
N THR A 226 -5.24 -1.64 13.29
CA THR A 226 -5.57 -1.30 11.90
C THR A 226 -6.77 -0.36 11.87
N THR A 227 -6.65 0.76 11.17
CA THR A 227 -7.76 1.66 10.87
C THR A 227 -8.11 1.55 9.39
N LEU A 228 -9.34 1.14 9.10
CA LEU A 228 -9.91 1.14 7.75
C LEU A 228 -11.07 2.13 7.69
N THR A 229 -10.96 3.12 6.81
CA THR A 229 -12.07 3.99 6.42
C THR A 229 -12.40 3.73 4.95
N ASN A 230 -13.62 3.31 4.67
CA ASN A 230 -14.09 3.08 3.30
C ASN A 230 -15.28 3.99 2.98
N SER A 231 -15.15 4.82 1.97
CA SER A 231 -16.20 5.59 1.31
C SER A 231 -16.33 5.26 -0.19
N GLY A 232 -15.37 4.49 -0.72
CA GLY A 232 -15.36 4.01 -2.10
C GLY A 232 -15.82 2.56 -2.22
N THR A 233 -15.15 1.80 -3.10
CA THR A 233 -15.43 0.38 -3.33
C THR A 233 -14.21 -0.46 -2.98
N ILE A 234 -14.43 -1.52 -2.21
CA ILE A 234 -13.46 -2.58 -1.96
C ILE A 234 -14.10 -3.89 -2.41
N LYS A 235 -13.46 -4.64 -3.31
CA LYS A 235 -14.06 -5.81 -3.94
C LYS A 235 -13.07 -6.95 -4.19
N ASN A 236 -13.49 -8.17 -3.94
CA ASN A 236 -12.95 -9.38 -4.57
C ASN A 236 -13.95 -9.87 -5.65
N THR A 237 -13.46 -10.27 -6.83
CA THR A 237 -14.31 -10.69 -7.95
C THR A 237 -14.34 -12.19 -8.24
N THR A 238 -13.54 -13.05 -7.57
CA THR A 238 -13.56 -14.50 -7.79
C THR A 238 -14.07 -15.24 -6.57
N ASP A 239 -14.96 -16.14 -6.89
CA ASP A 239 -15.57 -17.17 -6.08
C ASP A 239 -14.56 -18.15 -5.43
N GLY A 240 -14.67 -18.32 -4.10
CA GLY A 240 -14.32 -19.55 -3.37
C GLY A 240 -12.87 -19.72 -2.91
N ILE A 241 -12.18 -18.64 -2.51
CA ILE A 241 -10.79 -18.72 -2.05
C ILE A 241 -10.54 -17.98 -0.72
N SER A 242 -11.10 -16.78 -0.50
CA SER A 242 -10.84 -15.95 0.68
C SER A 242 -11.76 -14.73 0.80
N ASP A 243 -11.92 -14.24 2.03
CA ASP A 243 -12.64 -13.00 2.30
C ASP A 243 -12.05 -11.78 1.55
N THR A 244 -12.87 -10.76 1.28
CA THR A 244 -12.36 -9.55 0.62
C THR A 244 -11.42 -8.74 1.50
N ILE A 245 -11.72 -8.65 2.79
CA ILE A 245 -10.91 -7.96 3.79
C ILE A 245 -10.59 -8.95 4.90
N TYR A 246 -9.30 -9.08 5.22
CA TYR A 246 -8.80 -10.07 6.17
C TYR A 246 -7.85 -9.47 7.19
N PHE A 247 -8.30 -9.34 8.44
CA PHE A 247 -7.52 -8.80 9.57
C PHE A 247 -7.38 -9.84 10.70
N LEU A 248 -6.97 -11.07 10.39
CA LEU A 248 -6.75 -12.10 11.40
C LEU A 248 -5.57 -11.74 12.31
N ASP A 249 -5.63 -12.13 13.58
CA ASP A 249 -4.53 -12.00 14.55
C ASP A 249 -4.00 -10.57 14.76
N ALA A 250 -4.78 -9.55 14.39
CA ALA A 250 -4.51 -8.17 14.78
C ALA A 250 -4.47 -8.10 16.32
N THR A 251 -3.25 -8.01 16.87
CA THR A 251 -3.02 -7.96 18.33
C THR A 251 -3.43 -6.62 18.96
N GLY A 252 -3.77 -5.63 18.12
CA GLY A 252 -4.27 -4.32 18.51
C GLY A 252 -5.71 -4.10 18.06
N VAL A 253 -6.28 -2.94 18.43
CA VAL A 253 -7.66 -2.58 18.10
C VAL A 253 -7.80 -2.32 16.60
N SER A 254 -8.66 -3.10 15.94
CA SER A 254 -9.08 -2.85 14.55
C SER A 254 -10.31 -1.95 14.52
N THR A 255 -10.22 -0.78 13.91
CA THR A 255 -11.33 0.16 13.71
C THR A 255 -11.72 0.22 12.24
N ILE A 256 -12.95 -0.16 11.91
CA ILE A 256 -13.48 -0.17 10.54
C ILE A 256 -14.69 0.75 10.46
N THR A 257 -14.64 1.72 9.56
CA THR A 257 -15.76 2.60 9.22
C THR A 257 -16.09 2.44 7.75
N ASN A 258 -17.24 1.85 7.44
CA ASN A 258 -17.72 1.66 6.07
C ASN A 258 -18.92 2.56 5.78
N SER A 259 -18.77 3.45 4.82
CA SER A 259 -19.81 4.29 4.23
C SER A 259 -19.98 4.06 2.72
N GLY A 260 -19.04 3.33 2.11
CA GLY A 260 -19.08 2.91 0.71
C GLY A 260 -19.56 1.46 0.56
N THR A 261 -18.95 0.73 -0.38
CA THR A 261 -19.24 -0.68 -0.67
C THR A 261 -18.05 -1.56 -0.34
N ILE A 262 -18.30 -2.64 0.39
CA ILE A 262 -17.41 -3.79 0.53
C ILE A 262 -18.15 -5.00 -0.05
N GLU A 263 -17.57 -5.65 -1.04
CA GLU A 263 -18.21 -6.74 -1.78
C GLU A 263 -17.26 -7.95 -1.84
N GLY A 264 -17.64 -9.02 -1.14
CA GLY A 264 -17.14 -10.36 -1.35
C GLY A 264 -17.90 -11.05 -2.47
N ALA A 265 -17.19 -11.91 -3.20
CA ALA A 265 -17.75 -12.91 -4.09
C ALA A 265 -18.31 -14.07 -3.22
N GLU A 266 -18.00 -15.34 -3.48
CA GLU A 266 -18.49 -16.45 -2.63
C GLU A 266 -18.13 -16.26 -1.13
N ASP A 267 -16.84 -16.17 -0.76
CA ASP A 267 -16.45 -16.01 0.66
C ASP A 267 -16.95 -14.71 1.32
N GLY A 268 -16.67 -14.57 2.61
CA GLY A 268 -17.09 -13.40 3.36
C GLY A 268 -16.52 -12.06 2.87
N ALA A 269 -17.20 -10.98 3.21
CA ALA A 269 -16.75 -9.65 2.80
C ALA A 269 -15.67 -9.11 3.75
N LEU A 270 -15.84 -9.39 5.05
CA LEU A 270 -14.99 -8.88 6.12
C LEU A 270 -14.78 -9.95 7.19
N ASN A 271 -13.52 -10.35 7.39
CA ASN A 271 -13.11 -11.31 8.41
C ASN A 271 -12.28 -10.66 9.51
N LEU A 272 -12.79 -10.75 10.74
CA LEU A 272 -12.22 -10.25 11.99
C LEU A 272 -12.09 -11.35 13.04
N SER A 273 -12.11 -12.60 12.61
CA SER A 273 -12.03 -13.74 13.51
C SER A 273 -10.79 -13.66 14.40
N ILE A 274 -10.94 -14.05 15.67
CA ILE A 274 -9.85 -14.10 16.67
C ILE A 274 -9.26 -12.71 17.05
N THR A 275 -9.84 -11.60 16.57
CA THR A 275 -9.42 -10.26 17.02
C THR A 275 -10.03 -9.87 18.38
N ASP A 276 -9.45 -8.86 19.05
CA ASP A 276 -9.95 -8.30 20.31
C ASP A 276 -10.29 -6.82 20.15
N ASN A 277 -11.36 -6.39 20.83
CA ASN A 277 -11.85 -5.00 20.89
C ASN A 277 -12.09 -4.34 19.52
N ALA A 278 -12.32 -5.11 18.45
CA ALA A 278 -12.58 -4.52 17.13
C ALA A 278 -13.86 -3.66 17.18
N VAL A 279 -13.83 -2.54 16.47
CA VAL A 279 -14.95 -1.61 16.34
C VAL A 279 -15.31 -1.50 14.87
N VAL A 280 -16.54 -1.89 14.52
CA VAL A 280 -17.04 -1.83 13.15
C VAL A 280 -18.28 -0.94 13.11
N THR A 281 -18.23 0.11 12.30
CA THR A 281 -19.36 1.00 12.00
C THR A 281 -19.70 0.92 10.53
N ASN A 282 -20.90 0.43 10.21
CA ASN A 282 -21.40 0.36 8.85
C ASN A 282 -22.56 1.34 8.64
N THR A 283 -22.40 2.28 7.72
CA THR A 283 -23.46 3.14 7.17
C THR A 283 -23.66 2.89 5.66
N GLY A 284 -22.74 2.15 5.03
CA GLY A 284 -22.78 1.79 3.61
C GLY A 284 -23.30 0.38 3.38
N THR A 285 -22.71 -0.31 2.40
CA THR A 285 -23.07 -1.67 2.02
C THR A 285 -21.89 -2.61 2.29
N ILE A 286 -22.19 -3.75 2.90
CA ILE A 286 -21.27 -4.89 3.04
C ILE A 286 -22.02 -6.11 2.50
N THR A 287 -21.55 -6.70 1.41
CA THR A 287 -22.18 -7.88 0.80
C THR A 287 -21.19 -9.00 0.56
N ALA A 288 -21.64 -10.22 0.70
CA ALA A 288 -21.00 -11.43 0.20
C ALA A 288 -22.03 -12.21 -0.64
N ASP A 289 -21.58 -12.99 -1.62
CA ASP A 289 -22.46 -13.80 -2.45
C ASP A 289 -22.82 -15.15 -1.80
N ASP A 290 -21.94 -15.75 -0.97
CA ASP A 290 -22.22 -17.03 -0.26
C ASP A 290 -22.13 -16.89 1.28
N GLU A 291 -20.94 -16.85 1.90
CA GLU A 291 -20.76 -16.95 3.36
C GLU A 291 -21.29 -15.74 4.18
N GLY A 292 -20.41 -15.00 4.86
CA GLY A 292 -20.76 -13.99 5.85
C GLY A 292 -20.36 -12.59 5.40
N ALA A 293 -21.29 -11.65 5.35
CA ALA A 293 -20.94 -10.25 5.10
C ALA A 293 -19.97 -9.72 6.17
N LEU A 294 -20.15 -10.16 7.43
CA LEU A 294 -19.17 -9.97 8.50
C LEU A 294 -18.97 -11.28 9.24
N GLU A 295 -17.73 -11.78 9.26
CA GLU A 295 -17.29 -12.88 10.11
C GLU A 295 -16.40 -12.34 11.25
N ALA A 296 -16.77 -12.64 12.49
CA ALA A 296 -15.96 -12.35 13.67
C ALA A 296 -16.02 -13.54 14.65
N SER A 297 -15.70 -14.72 14.12
CA SER A 297 -15.68 -15.97 14.88
C SER A 297 -14.61 -15.91 15.98
N ASN A 298 -14.93 -16.37 17.19
CA ASN A 298 -14.04 -16.35 18.37
C ASN A 298 -13.48 -14.95 18.75
N HIS A 299 -14.18 -13.87 18.37
CA HIS A 299 -13.81 -12.50 18.74
C HIS A 299 -14.06 -12.18 20.21
N THR A 300 -13.23 -11.33 20.83
CA THR A 300 -13.51 -10.75 22.16
C THR A 300 -13.82 -9.24 22.11
N ASN A 301 -14.94 -8.83 22.71
CA ASN A 301 -15.36 -7.42 22.86
C ASN A 301 -15.63 -6.66 21.54
N LEU A 302 -16.15 -7.35 20.50
CA LEU A 302 -16.59 -6.69 19.26
C LEU A 302 -17.62 -5.61 19.57
N THR A 303 -17.43 -4.41 19.03
CA THR A 303 -18.51 -3.41 18.94
C THR A 303 -18.90 -3.24 17.50
N PHE A 304 -20.06 -3.79 17.12
CA PHE A 304 -20.61 -3.66 15.77
C PHE A 304 -21.84 -2.76 15.76
N THR A 305 -21.79 -1.67 14.99
CA THR A 305 -22.91 -0.76 14.76
C THR A 305 -23.27 -0.73 13.29
N ASN A 306 -24.47 -1.18 12.95
CA ASN A 306 -25.00 -1.12 11.60
C ASN A 306 -26.15 -0.10 11.49
N SER A 307 -26.06 0.75 10.48
CA SER A 307 -27.13 1.62 10.00
C SER A 307 -27.31 1.56 8.47
N GLY A 308 -26.43 0.81 7.79
CA GLY A 308 -26.48 0.54 6.36
C GLY A 308 -27.06 -0.85 6.04
N THR A 309 -26.52 -1.49 5.00
CA THR A 309 -26.97 -2.79 4.51
C THR A 309 -25.90 -3.85 4.70
N LEU A 310 -26.30 -5.00 5.24
CA LEU A 310 -25.56 -6.25 5.18
C LEU A 310 -26.37 -7.28 4.41
N THR A 311 -25.73 -7.97 3.46
CA THR A 311 -26.36 -9.06 2.71
C THR A 311 -25.37 -10.21 2.49
N ALA A 312 -25.77 -11.45 2.75
CA ALA A 312 -25.03 -12.64 2.33
C ALA A 312 -25.99 -13.82 2.13
N ALA A 313 -25.59 -14.92 1.50
CA ALA A 313 -26.49 -16.06 1.34
C ALA A 313 -26.66 -16.86 2.64
N ASP A 314 -25.57 -17.07 3.40
CA ASP A 314 -25.56 -17.82 4.66
C ASP A 314 -25.58 -16.89 5.88
N ALA A 315 -24.62 -17.03 6.80
CA ALA A 315 -24.55 -16.31 8.06
C ALA A 315 -24.11 -14.86 7.85
N THR A 316 -25.01 -14.01 7.37
CA THR A 316 -24.75 -12.59 7.05
C THR A 316 -23.97 -11.84 8.12
N LEU A 317 -24.25 -12.12 9.39
CA LEU A 317 -23.45 -11.69 10.54
C LEU A 317 -23.09 -12.93 11.36
N ASP A 318 -21.83 -13.35 11.26
CA ASP A 318 -21.31 -14.53 11.95
C ASP A 318 -20.45 -14.14 13.16
N LEU A 319 -20.97 -14.43 14.35
CA LEU A 319 -20.32 -14.20 15.65
C LEU A 319 -20.13 -15.51 16.41
N ARG A 320 -20.00 -16.64 15.71
CA ARG A 320 -19.93 -17.96 16.33
C ARG A 320 -18.65 -18.12 17.17
N ASN A 321 -18.78 -18.91 18.22
CA ASN A 321 -17.62 -19.45 18.93
C ASN A 321 -17.36 -20.86 18.40
N ALA A 322 -16.27 -21.04 17.65
CA ALA A 322 -15.80 -22.36 17.28
C ALA A 322 -14.95 -22.91 18.42
N TYR A 323 -15.42 -23.98 19.07
CA TYR A 323 -14.68 -24.62 20.16
C TYR A 323 -13.26 -24.98 19.71
N SER A 324 -12.27 -24.38 20.37
CA SER A 324 -10.85 -24.64 20.16
C SER A 324 -10.21 -24.93 21.52
N PRO A 325 -9.49 -26.05 21.70
CA PRO A 325 -8.84 -26.36 22.96
C PRO A 325 -7.64 -25.44 23.27
N THR A 326 -7.25 -24.58 22.32
CA THR A 326 -6.08 -23.70 22.40
C THR A 326 -6.39 -22.22 22.17
N GLN A 327 -7.62 -21.85 21.81
CA GLN A 327 -8.05 -20.46 21.61
C GLN A 327 -9.20 -20.14 22.55
N ASP A 328 -9.28 -18.88 22.97
CA ASP A 328 -10.41 -18.42 23.78
C ASP A 328 -11.70 -18.54 22.98
N ASN A 329 -12.78 -18.96 23.64
CA ASN A 329 -14.10 -18.92 23.02
C ASN A 329 -14.54 -17.46 23.13
N GLY A 330 -14.65 -16.77 22.00
CA GLY A 330 -15.02 -15.34 21.93
C GLY A 330 -16.12 -14.91 22.89
N SER A 331 -16.10 -13.65 23.33
CA SER A 331 -17.07 -13.13 24.31
C SER A 331 -17.27 -11.62 24.22
N GLY A 332 -18.33 -11.08 24.82
CA GLY A 332 -18.47 -9.63 24.96
C GLY A 332 -18.87 -8.84 23.70
N ALA A 333 -19.20 -9.52 22.60
CA ALA A 333 -19.69 -8.86 21.40
C ALA A 333 -20.98 -8.07 21.66
N THR A 334 -21.01 -6.81 21.23
CA THR A 334 -22.15 -5.90 21.29
C THR A 334 -22.55 -5.50 19.87
N VAL A 335 -23.81 -5.78 19.51
CA VAL A 335 -24.38 -5.45 18.20
C VAL A 335 -25.49 -4.42 18.37
N THR A 336 -25.38 -3.30 17.65
CA THR A 336 -26.45 -2.30 17.51
C THR A 336 -26.85 -2.20 16.05
N ASN A 337 -28.07 -2.61 15.70
CA ASN A 337 -28.57 -2.54 14.34
C ASN A 337 -29.75 -1.55 14.24
N SER A 338 -29.62 -0.60 13.31
CA SER A 338 -30.69 0.31 12.85
C SER A 338 -30.88 0.25 11.34
N GLY A 339 -30.05 -0.51 10.63
CA GLY A 339 -30.12 -0.76 9.19
C GLY A 339 -30.70 -2.13 8.85
N THR A 340 -30.33 -2.63 7.68
CA THR A 340 -30.80 -3.91 7.12
C THR A 340 -29.74 -5.00 7.25
N ILE A 341 -30.15 -6.20 7.67
CA ILE A 341 -29.35 -7.42 7.63
C ILE A 341 -30.21 -8.47 6.94
N THR A 342 -29.77 -9.01 5.79
CA THR A 342 -30.54 -9.93 4.96
C THR A 342 -29.73 -11.16 4.60
N ALA A 343 -30.28 -12.34 4.89
CA ALA A 343 -29.80 -13.60 4.33
C ALA A 343 -30.57 -13.90 3.03
N THR A 344 -29.87 -14.14 1.92
CA THR A 344 -30.47 -14.43 0.60
C THR A 344 -30.35 -15.92 0.28
N ALA A 345 -31.43 -16.66 0.51
CA ALA A 345 -31.53 -18.09 0.22
C ALA A 345 -31.38 -18.45 -1.27
#